data_AF-A0A3D0HE60-F1
#
_entry.id   AF-A0A3D0HE60-F1
#
_cell.length_a   1.000
_cell.length_b   1.000
_cell.length_c   1.000
_cell.angle_alpha   90.00
_cell.angle_beta   90.00
_cell.angle_gamma   90.00
#
_symmetry.space_group_name_H-M   'P 1'
#
loop_
_entity.id
_entity.type
_entity.pdbx_description
1 polymer ?
#
loop_
_entity_poly.entity_id
_entity_poly.type
_entity_poly.pdbx_seq_one_letter_code
_entity_poly.pdbx_strand_id
1 'polypeptide(L)' 'FEHGFDQGEAVRSILGEADFDSVRTIRDLGGNERCTLGRIST' A
#
# COMPACT_ATOMS: atom_id res chain seq x y z
N PHE A 1 2.13 -4.59 3.52
CA PHE A 1 3.13 -5.43 2.84
C PHE A 1 4.19 -4.53 2.21
N GLU A 2 5.45 -4.99 2.18
CA GLU A 2 6.57 -4.28 1.55
C GLU A 2 6.68 -4.66 0.07
N HIS A 3 6.98 -3.70 -0.81
CA HIS A 3 7.06 -3.91 -2.26
C HIS A 3 8.18 -3.08 -2.90
N GLY A 4 8.43 -3.29 -4.20
CA GLY A 4 9.33 -2.47 -5.03
C GLY A 4 8.85 -1.01 -5.14
N PHE A 5 9.79 -0.09 -5.41
CA PHE A 5 9.50 1.35 -5.30
C PHE A 5 8.46 1.89 -6.30
N ASP A 6 8.28 1.18 -7.40
CA ASP A 6 7.35 1.47 -8.50
C ASP A 6 6.03 0.70 -8.37
N GLN A 7 5.87 -0.14 -7.35
CA GLN A 7 4.73 -1.04 -7.22
C GLN A 7 3.59 -0.49 -6.32
N GLY A 8 3.76 0.71 -5.75
CA GLY A 8 2.80 1.24 -4.78
C GLY A 8 1.39 1.40 -5.34
N GLU A 9 1.24 1.86 -6.59
CA GLU A 9 -0.06 1.99 -7.24
C GLU A 9 -0.77 0.64 -7.40
N ALA A 10 -0.06 -0.37 -7.94
CA ALA A 10 -0.61 -1.70 -8.13
C ALA A 10 -1.06 -2.33 -6.80
N VAL A 11 -0.25 -2.20 -5.74
CA VAL A 11 -0.61 -2.75 -4.41
C VAL A 11 -1.80 -2.01 -3.81
N ARG A 12 -1.90 -0.68 -3.97
CA ARG A 12 -3.07 0.08 -3.52
C ARG A 12 -4.34 -0.36 -4.25
N SER A 13 -4.28 -0.62 -5.57
CA SER A 13 -5.42 -1.14 -6.35
C SER A 13 -5.88 -2.48 -5.81
N ILE A 14 -4.96 -3.44 -5.64
CA ILE A 14 -5.27 -4.78 -5.13
C ILE A 14 -5.93 -4.72 -3.75
N LEU A 15 -5.43 -3.87 -2.83
CA LEU A 15 -6.04 -3.73 -1.51
C LEU A 15 -7.42 -3.07 -1.58
N GLY A 16 -7.61 -2.09 -2.46
CA GLY A 16 -8.92 -1.46 -2.67
C GLY A 16 -9.94 -2.44 -3.26
N GLU A 17 -9.53 -3.28 -4.21
CA GLU A 17 -10.36 -4.34 -4.79
C GLU A 17 -10.68 -5.46 -3.79
N ALA A 18 -9.84 -5.64 -2.77
CA ALA A 18 -10.03 -6.59 -1.68
C ALA A 18 -10.80 -6.02 -0.47
N ASP A 19 -11.50 -4.88 -0.64
CA ASP A 19 -12.32 -4.21 0.37
C ASP A 19 -11.56 -3.80 1.66
N PHE A 20 -10.26 -3.46 1.53
CA PHE A 20 -9.54 -2.82 2.62
C PHE A 20 -9.84 -1.31 2.66
N ASP A 21 -10.12 -0.80 3.85
CA ASP A 21 -10.27 0.61 4.14
C ASP A 21 -8.92 1.29 4.40
N SER A 22 -8.90 2.62 4.32
CA SER A 22 -7.76 3.46 4.73
C SER A 22 -6.42 3.05 4.10
N VAL A 23 -6.46 2.58 2.85
CA VAL A 23 -5.29 2.15 2.09
C VAL A 23 -4.32 3.31 1.89
N ARG A 24 -3.06 3.14 2.32
CA ARG A 24 -1.99 4.14 2.15
C ARG A 24 -0.62 3.51 1.96
N THR A 25 0.27 4.27 1.36
CA THR A 25 1.67 3.86 1.13
C THR A 25 2.62 4.75 1.92
N ILE A 26 3.57 4.12 2.60
CA ILE A 26 4.61 4.73 3.40
C ILE A 26 5.91 4.69 2.61
N ARG A 27 6.67 5.79 2.68
CA ARG A 27 7.99 5.91 2.07
C ARG A 27 9.09 5.50 3.04
N ASP A 28 10.15 4.90 2.52
CA ASP A 28 11.38 4.65 3.27
C ASP A 28 12.20 5.95 3.48
N LEU A 29 13.34 5.85 4.17
CA LEU A 29 14.24 7.00 4.42
C LEU A 29 14.81 7.60 3.13
N GLY A 30 14.84 6.84 2.04
CA GLY A 30 15.26 7.32 0.72
C GLY A 30 14.13 8.01 -0.05
N GLY A 31 12.93 8.11 0.52
CA GLY A 31 11.76 8.73 -0.11
C GLY A 31 11.05 7.83 -1.12
N ASN A 32 11.43 6.55 -1.22
CA ASN A 32 10.81 5.60 -2.13
C ASN A 32 9.57 4.99 -1.49
N GLU A 33 8.50 4.83 -2.24
CA GLU A 33 7.33 4.06 -1.77
C GLU A 33 7.78 2.64 -1.43
N ARG A 34 7.53 2.18 -0.21
CA ARG A 34 8.08 0.90 0.25
C ARG A 34 7.01 -0.02 0.82
N CYS A 35 6.10 0.52 1.61
CA CYS A 35 5.12 -0.29 2.33
C CYS A 35 3.71 0.24 2.09
N THR A 36 2.82 -0.60 1.58
CA THR A 36 1.39 -0.30 1.50
C THR A 36 0.62 -1.12 2.52
N LEU A 37 -0.32 -0.47 3.20
CA LEU A 37 -1.17 -1.07 4.23
C LEU A 37 -2.61 -0.57 4.09
N GLY A 38 -3.56 -1.38 4.54
CA GLY A 38 -4.97 -1.04 4.69
C GLY A 38 -5.55 -1.71 5.93
N ARG A 39 -6.79 -1.43 6.26
CA ARG A 39 -7.52 -1.99 7.40
C ARG A 39 -8.76 -2.73 6.90
N ILE A 40 -9.00 -3.95 7.38
CA ILE A 40 -10.30 -4.60 7.21
C ILE A 40 -11.21 -4.06 8.32
N SER A 41 -12.35 -3.49 7.96
CA SER A 41 -13.41 -3.16 8.91
C SER A 41 -14.33 -4.36 9.03
N THR A 42 -14.22 -5.08 10.14
CA THR A 42 -15.15 -6.15 10.53
C THR A 42 -16.42 -5.57 11.13
#